data_AF-A0A081NC34-F1
#
_entry.id   AF-A0A081NC34-F1
#
_cell.length_a   1.000
_cell.length_b   1.000
_cell.length_c   1.000
_cell.angle_alpha   90.00
_cell.angle_beta   90.00
_cell.angle_gamma   90.00
#
_symmetry.space_group_name_H-M   'P 1'
#
loop_
_entity.id
_entity.type
_entity.pdbx_description
1 polymer ?
#
loop_
_entity_poly.entity_id
_entity_poly.type
_entity_poly.pdbx_seq_one_letter_code
_entity_poly.pdbx_strand_id
1 'polypeptide(L)'
;MREHQIQANLHQKPKTAILFDAENISWQHVEQVLSLASIHGKPILRAYADFSRPETKGWQEPALTHGIRTIHQFSYNSKNSSSDFLMMHDAFKLIHSGKIDTFVIVTNDSDFVTPIQLLRQSGAYVHGMGNHGRAQKLLVQCCNQFSWLGLGDQATDKECSGIPEATVNRILKAYEGMEKSDNGAVSVGQLKVKSNIALSKSAKFSKLLAQTGRFELLENNTLVRLSA
;
A
#
# COMPACT_ATOMS: atom_id res chain seq x y z
N MET A 1 11.34 38.64 -25.23
CA MET A 1 11.86 37.27 -25.44
C MET A 1 12.04 36.47 -24.15
N ARG A 2 12.50 37.05 -23.02
CA ARG A 2 12.67 36.30 -21.76
C ARG A 2 11.39 36.06 -20.94
N GLU A 3 10.36 36.90 -21.10
CA GLU A 3 9.12 36.76 -20.32
C GLU A 3 8.17 35.68 -20.87
N HIS A 4 8.25 35.37 -22.17
CA HIS A 4 7.46 34.29 -22.79
C HIS A 4 7.95 32.88 -22.43
N GLN A 5 9.11 32.75 -21.77
CA GLN A 5 9.62 31.45 -21.32
C GLN A 5 9.13 31.08 -19.91
N ILE A 6 8.57 32.03 -19.14
CA ILE A 6 8.20 31.81 -17.72
C ILE A 6 6.77 31.29 -17.58
N GLN A 7 5.90 31.43 -18.59
CA GLN A 7 4.51 30.94 -18.55
C GLN A 7 4.29 29.51 -19.07
N ALA A 8 5.33 28.78 -19.50
CA ALA A 8 5.17 27.42 -20.03
C ALA A 8 5.18 26.29 -18.97
N ASN A 9 5.21 26.62 -17.67
CA ASN A 9 5.33 25.64 -16.58
C ASN A 9 4.10 25.49 -15.68
N LEU A 10 2.94 25.97 -16.10
CA LEU A 10 1.68 25.65 -15.43
C LEU A 10 0.96 24.53 -16.19
N HIS A 11 0.88 23.35 -15.55
CA HIS A 11 0.09 22.16 -15.94
C HIS A 11 0.74 21.15 -16.90
N GLN A 12 1.98 20.70 -16.66
CA GLN A 12 2.29 19.33 -17.09
C GLN A 12 1.53 18.37 -16.18
N LYS A 13 0.45 17.78 -16.72
CA LYS A 13 -0.32 16.74 -16.03
C LYS A 13 0.64 15.63 -15.58
N PRO A 14 0.52 15.11 -14.34
CA PRO A 14 1.33 14.00 -13.87
C PRO A 14 1.16 12.83 -14.84
N LYS A 15 2.27 12.27 -15.28
CA LYS A 15 2.26 11.20 -16.28
C LYS A 15 2.41 9.90 -15.52
N THR A 16 1.28 9.23 -15.33
CA THR A 16 1.19 8.03 -14.49
C THR A 16 1.42 6.76 -15.30
N ALA A 17 2.16 5.81 -14.74
CA ALA A 17 2.20 4.43 -15.20
C ALA A 17 1.61 3.50 -14.12
N ILE A 18 0.68 2.63 -14.52
CA ILE A 18 0.10 1.59 -13.67
C ILE A 18 0.64 0.25 -14.15
N LEU A 19 1.37 -0.43 -13.26
CA LEU A 19 2.05 -1.68 -13.53
C LEU A 19 1.43 -2.77 -12.64
N PHE A 20 0.81 -3.75 -13.28
CA PHE A 20 0.15 -4.87 -12.62
C PHE A 20 1.06 -6.10 -12.63
N ASP A 21 1.32 -6.63 -11.44
CA ASP A 21 1.80 -8.00 -11.24
C ASP A 21 0.60 -8.95 -11.42
N ALA A 22 0.40 -9.41 -12.66
CA ALA A 22 -0.78 -10.17 -13.04
C ALA A 22 -0.74 -11.65 -12.61
N GLU A 23 0.40 -12.10 -12.07
CA GLU A 23 0.53 -13.44 -11.47
C GLU A 23 0.08 -13.44 -10.01
N ASN A 24 0.32 -12.35 -9.26
CA ASN A 24 -0.04 -12.26 -7.84
C ASN A 24 -1.31 -11.45 -7.54
N ILE A 25 -1.86 -10.74 -8.54
CA ILE A 25 -3.07 -9.91 -8.40
C ILE A 25 -4.18 -10.45 -9.32
N SER A 26 -5.39 -10.55 -8.75
CA SER A 26 -6.58 -10.93 -9.51
C SER A 26 -6.98 -9.82 -10.48
N TRP A 27 -7.28 -10.19 -11.71
CA TRP A 27 -7.84 -9.33 -12.76
C TRP A 27 -9.13 -8.60 -12.33
N GLN A 28 -9.85 -9.13 -11.35
CA GLN A 28 -11.06 -8.53 -10.79
C GLN A 28 -10.81 -7.17 -10.11
N HIS A 29 -9.57 -6.88 -9.71
CA HIS A 29 -9.22 -5.61 -9.07
C HIS A 29 -8.91 -4.49 -10.05
N VAL A 30 -8.91 -4.72 -11.37
CA VAL A 30 -8.54 -3.71 -12.37
C VAL A 30 -9.37 -2.43 -12.22
N GLU A 31 -10.69 -2.54 -12.14
CA GLU A 31 -11.58 -1.38 -11.99
C GLU A 31 -11.30 -0.61 -10.69
N GLN A 32 -11.12 -1.34 -9.59
CA GLN A 32 -10.81 -0.74 -8.29
C GLN A 32 -9.46 0.00 -8.33
N VAL A 33 -8.44 -0.58 -8.95
CA VAL A 33 -7.11 0.04 -9.12
C VAL A 33 -7.24 1.32 -9.94
N LEU A 34 -7.95 1.28 -11.07
CA LEU A 34 -8.12 2.44 -11.93
C LEU A 34 -8.85 3.58 -11.20
N SER A 35 -9.85 3.24 -10.37
CA SER A 35 -10.55 4.22 -9.54
C SER A 35 -9.65 4.82 -8.45
N LEU A 36 -8.87 4.00 -7.75
CA LEU A 36 -8.01 4.45 -6.64
C LEU A 36 -6.79 5.25 -7.10
N ALA A 37 -6.33 5.03 -8.32
CA ALA A 37 -5.14 5.68 -8.87
C ALA A 37 -5.31 7.19 -9.14
N SER A 38 -6.51 7.77 -8.91
CA SER A 38 -6.81 9.21 -9.06
C SER A 38 -6.18 9.81 -10.34
N ILE A 39 -6.45 9.15 -11.46
CA ILE A 39 -5.70 9.32 -12.71
C ILE A 39 -6.00 10.69 -13.33
N HIS A 40 -5.04 11.62 -13.25
CA HIS A 40 -5.10 12.88 -13.99
C HIS A 40 -4.52 12.71 -15.42
N GLY A 41 -5.30 12.14 -16.35
CA GLY A 41 -4.91 12.00 -17.75
C GLY A 41 -5.06 10.58 -18.28
N LYS A 42 -4.33 10.22 -19.35
CA LYS A 42 -4.27 8.85 -19.86
C LYS A 42 -2.98 8.17 -19.35
N PRO A 43 -3.06 7.18 -18.47
CA PRO A 43 -1.89 6.52 -17.91
C PRO A 43 -1.36 5.46 -18.88
N ILE A 44 -0.10 5.06 -18.68
CA ILE A 44 0.43 3.82 -19.28
C ILE A 44 -0.07 2.66 -18.43
N LEU A 45 -0.80 1.71 -19.02
CA LEU A 45 -1.30 0.51 -18.34
C LEU A 45 -0.56 -0.72 -18.86
N ARG A 46 0.09 -1.48 -17.96
CA ARG A 46 0.79 -2.72 -18.30
C ARG A 46 0.56 -3.82 -17.29
N ALA A 47 0.33 -5.04 -17.76
CA ALA A 47 0.19 -6.23 -16.93
C ALA A 47 1.28 -7.25 -17.29
N TYR A 48 2.01 -7.76 -16.30
CA TYR A 48 3.15 -8.65 -16.48
C TYR A 48 2.82 -10.02 -15.90
N ALA A 49 2.91 -11.06 -16.74
CA ALA A 49 2.68 -12.44 -16.32
C ALA A 49 3.07 -13.46 -17.39
N ASP A 50 3.15 -14.72 -17.01
CA ASP A 50 3.03 -15.84 -17.94
C ASP A 50 1.54 -16.06 -18.33
N PHE A 51 1.09 -15.32 -19.34
CA PHE A 51 -0.26 -15.43 -19.92
C PHE A 51 -0.60 -16.79 -20.59
N SER A 52 0.34 -17.75 -20.62
CA SER A 52 0.02 -19.13 -21.05
C SER A 52 -0.66 -19.94 -19.95
N ARG A 53 -0.58 -19.47 -18.70
CA ARG A 53 -1.06 -20.17 -17.51
C ARG A 53 -2.57 -20.00 -17.29
N PRO A 54 -3.28 -21.03 -16.78
CA PRO A 54 -4.72 -20.94 -16.51
C PRO A 54 -5.13 -19.78 -15.58
N GLU A 55 -4.30 -19.46 -14.59
CA GLU A 55 -4.58 -18.48 -13.54
C GLU A 55 -4.65 -17.05 -14.10
N THR A 56 -3.99 -16.78 -15.23
CA THR A 56 -3.88 -15.45 -15.84
C THR A 56 -4.89 -15.24 -16.98
N LYS A 57 -5.64 -16.27 -17.39
CA LYS A 57 -6.60 -16.19 -18.51
C LYS A 57 -7.65 -15.10 -18.34
N GLY A 58 -8.06 -14.82 -17.10
CA GLY A 58 -9.06 -13.80 -16.80
C GLY A 58 -8.60 -12.36 -17.09
N TRP A 59 -7.31 -12.13 -17.34
CA TRP A 59 -6.78 -10.81 -17.70
C TRP A 59 -7.11 -10.38 -19.12
N GLN A 60 -7.53 -11.29 -20.02
CA GLN A 60 -7.80 -10.95 -21.42
C GLN A 60 -8.91 -9.89 -21.56
N GLU A 61 -10.05 -10.11 -20.91
CA GLU A 61 -11.21 -9.19 -21.00
C GLU A 61 -10.91 -7.80 -20.43
N PRO A 62 -10.38 -7.64 -19.18
CA PRO A 62 -10.00 -6.34 -18.67
C PRO A 62 -8.89 -5.67 -19.49
N ALA A 63 -7.95 -6.45 -20.03
CA ALA A 63 -6.87 -5.88 -20.84
C ALA A 63 -7.40 -5.26 -22.14
N LEU A 64 -8.32 -5.93 -22.83
CA LEU A 64 -8.97 -5.40 -24.02
C LEU A 64 -9.85 -4.19 -23.68
N THR A 65 -10.65 -4.29 -22.61
CA THR A 65 -11.61 -3.27 -22.20
C THR A 65 -10.94 -1.96 -21.82
N HIS A 66 -9.85 -2.01 -21.04
CA HIS A 66 -9.17 -0.83 -20.53
C HIS A 66 -7.92 -0.43 -21.33
N GLY A 67 -7.57 -1.18 -22.38
CA GLY A 67 -6.35 -0.94 -23.15
C GLY A 67 -5.07 -1.23 -22.37
N ILE A 68 -5.08 -2.24 -21.50
CA ILE A 68 -3.90 -2.68 -20.75
C ILE A 68 -3.01 -3.48 -21.69
N ARG A 69 -1.76 -3.05 -21.83
CA ARG A 69 -0.77 -3.83 -22.58
C ARG A 69 -0.32 -5.02 -21.76
N THR A 70 -0.62 -6.23 -22.23
CA THR A 70 -0.09 -7.46 -21.64
C THR A 70 1.36 -7.66 -22.08
N ILE A 71 2.23 -7.98 -21.12
CA ILE A 71 3.64 -8.25 -21.33
C ILE A 71 3.89 -9.68 -20.86
N HIS A 72 3.99 -10.57 -21.83
CA HIS A 72 4.14 -11.99 -21.60
C HIS A 72 5.61 -12.35 -21.31
N GLN A 73 5.84 -13.05 -20.22
CA GLN A 73 7.14 -13.60 -19.85
C GLN A 73 6.96 -15.05 -19.43
N PHE A 74 7.57 -15.99 -20.16
CA PHE A 74 7.55 -17.40 -19.78
C PHE A 74 8.27 -17.60 -18.45
N SER A 75 7.62 -18.32 -17.55
CA SER A 75 8.15 -18.65 -16.24
C SER A 75 8.76 -20.05 -16.26
N TYR A 76 10.10 -20.13 -16.35
CA TYR A 76 10.85 -21.37 -16.50
C TYR A 76 10.80 -22.30 -15.28
N ASN A 77 10.56 -21.74 -14.09
CA ASN A 77 10.48 -22.46 -12.82
C ASN A 77 9.40 -21.78 -11.96
N SER A 78 8.67 -22.53 -11.13
CA SER A 78 7.61 -21.99 -10.27
C SER A 78 8.09 -20.96 -9.22
N LYS A 79 9.40 -20.77 -9.08
CA LYS A 79 10.07 -19.85 -8.15
C LYS A 79 10.70 -18.61 -8.81
N ASN A 80 10.63 -18.47 -10.13
CA ASN A 80 11.39 -17.43 -10.83
C ASN A 80 10.57 -16.15 -11.05
N SER A 81 11.00 -15.08 -10.40
CA SER A 81 10.55 -13.67 -10.47
C SER A 81 10.80 -12.98 -11.82
N SER A 82 10.65 -13.71 -12.93
CA SER A 82 11.06 -13.24 -14.26
C SER A 82 10.13 -12.14 -14.80
N SER A 83 8.84 -12.26 -14.54
CA SER A 83 7.81 -11.24 -14.75
C SER A 83 8.10 -10.00 -13.89
N ASP A 84 8.47 -10.18 -12.61
CA ASP A 84 8.79 -9.10 -11.68
C ASP A 84 10.01 -8.29 -12.12
N PHE A 85 11.08 -8.98 -12.56
CA PHE A 85 12.26 -8.32 -13.10
C PHE A 85 11.91 -7.49 -14.34
N LEU A 86 11.14 -8.05 -15.27
CA LEU A 86 10.73 -7.36 -16.48
C LEU A 86 9.86 -6.14 -16.16
N MET A 87 8.95 -6.27 -15.20
CA MET A 87 8.09 -5.19 -14.71
C MET A 87 8.92 -4.03 -14.16
N MET A 88 9.86 -4.32 -13.26
CA MET A 88 10.70 -3.27 -12.66
C MET A 88 11.68 -2.68 -13.66
N HIS A 89 12.26 -3.49 -14.56
CA HIS A 89 13.10 -2.99 -15.65
C HIS A 89 12.34 -2.01 -16.54
N ASP A 90 11.09 -2.31 -16.90
CA ASP A 90 10.24 -1.39 -17.65
C ASP A 90 9.90 -0.13 -16.84
N ALA A 91 9.66 -0.25 -15.53
CA ALA A 91 9.47 0.91 -14.66
C ALA A 91 10.67 1.85 -14.70
N PHE A 92 11.89 1.31 -14.58
CA PHE A 92 13.12 2.09 -14.68
C PHE A 92 13.26 2.75 -16.05
N LYS A 93 12.95 2.04 -17.14
CA LYS A 93 12.98 2.66 -18.49
C LYS A 93 11.98 3.81 -18.62
N LEU A 94 10.80 3.68 -18.02
CA LEU A 94 9.77 4.71 -18.06
C LEU A 94 10.21 5.98 -17.32
N ILE A 95 10.82 5.86 -16.13
CA ILE A 95 11.32 7.05 -15.41
C ILE A 95 12.51 7.70 -16.12
N HIS A 96 13.46 6.89 -16.63
CA HIS A 96 14.63 7.42 -17.36
C HIS A 96 14.25 8.09 -18.69
N SER A 97 13.08 7.79 -19.25
CA SER A 97 12.56 8.48 -20.43
C SER A 97 12.14 9.93 -20.15
N GLY A 98 12.04 10.34 -18.88
CA GLY A 98 11.55 11.67 -18.47
C GLY A 98 10.06 11.88 -18.73
N LYS A 99 9.33 10.83 -19.13
CA LYS A 99 7.90 10.91 -19.47
C LYS A 99 6.99 10.39 -18.39
N ILE A 100 7.49 9.77 -17.33
CA ILE A 100 6.68 9.22 -16.25
C ILE A 100 7.38 9.57 -14.94
N ASP A 101 6.65 10.16 -14.02
CA ASP A 101 7.11 10.54 -12.68
C ASP A 101 6.33 9.82 -11.58
N THR A 102 5.15 9.30 -11.90
CA THR A 102 4.21 8.70 -10.95
C THR A 102 3.96 7.25 -11.35
N PHE A 103 4.17 6.33 -10.41
CA PHE A 103 4.02 4.90 -10.63
C PHE A 103 3.01 4.33 -9.64
N VAL A 104 2.02 3.62 -10.17
CA VAL A 104 1.12 2.77 -9.39
C VAL A 104 1.63 1.34 -9.55
N ILE A 105 2.14 0.76 -8.47
CA ILE A 105 2.69 -0.61 -8.44
C ILE A 105 1.69 -1.51 -7.75
N VAL A 106 1.08 -2.42 -8.51
CA VAL A 106 0.01 -3.30 -8.01
C VAL A 106 0.59 -4.68 -7.78
N THR A 107 0.93 -5.01 -6.52
CA THR A 107 1.53 -6.30 -6.14
C THR A 107 1.30 -6.59 -4.65
N ASN A 108 1.39 -7.87 -4.29
CA ASN A 108 1.44 -8.33 -2.90
C ASN A 108 2.84 -8.80 -2.48
N ASP A 109 3.79 -8.90 -3.43
CA ASP A 109 5.09 -9.53 -3.20
C ASP A 109 6.09 -8.57 -2.54
N SER A 110 6.75 -9.06 -1.50
CA SER A 110 7.80 -8.35 -0.77
C SER A 110 9.10 -8.20 -1.57
N ASP A 111 9.30 -8.98 -2.63
CA ASP A 111 10.50 -8.88 -3.48
C ASP A 111 10.58 -7.54 -4.23
N PHE A 112 9.46 -6.81 -4.34
CA PHE A 112 9.41 -5.46 -4.89
C PHE A 112 9.93 -4.36 -3.96
N VAL A 113 10.21 -4.64 -2.68
CA VAL A 113 10.64 -3.61 -1.72
C VAL A 113 11.89 -2.86 -2.18
N THR A 114 12.96 -3.57 -2.52
CA THR A 114 14.21 -2.95 -2.98
C THR A 114 14.05 -2.23 -4.32
N PRO A 115 13.43 -2.84 -5.35
CA PRO A 115 13.14 -2.14 -6.61
C PRO A 115 12.29 -0.87 -6.43
N ILE A 116 11.29 -0.87 -5.55
CA ILE A 116 10.48 0.33 -5.25
C ILE A 116 11.32 1.42 -4.60
N GLN A 117 12.18 1.06 -3.65
CA GLN A 117 13.11 2.02 -3.02
C GLN A 117 14.03 2.67 -4.05
N LEU A 118 14.60 1.88 -4.96
CA LEU A 118 15.44 2.38 -6.06
C LEU A 118 14.66 3.27 -7.03
N LEU A 119 13.41 2.90 -7.34
CA LEU A 119 12.54 3.69 -8.21
C LEU A 119 12.25 5.07 -7.57
N ARG A 120 11.99 5.11 -6.26
CA ARG A 120 11.83 6.36 -5.50
C ARG A 120 13.10 7.19 -5.43
N GLN A 121 14.25 6.56 -5.23
CA GLN A 121 15.55 7.25 -5.27
C GLN A 121 15.84 7.87 -6.65
N SER A 122 15.27 7.31 -7.70
CA SER A 122 15.34 7.85 -9.07
C SER A 122 14.39 9.04 -9.30
N GLY A 123 13.62 9.47 -8.29
CA GLY A 123 12.69 10.59 -8.36
C GLY A 123 11.23 10.23 -8.60
N ALA A 124 10.87 8.93 -8.59
CA ALA A 124 9.49 8.50 -8.75
C ALA A 124 8.64 8.79 -7.51
N TYR A 125 7.40 9.22 -7.73
CA TYR A 125 6.32 9.03 -6.75
C TYR A 125 5.73 7.61 -6.92
N VAL A 126 5.79 6.78 -5.88
CA VAL A 126 5.29 5.41 -5.92
C VAL A 126 4.05 5.23 -5.04
N HIS A 127 2.93 4.89 -5.68
CA HIS A 127 1.68 4.47 -5.04
C HIS A 127 1.58 2.94 -5.11
N GLY A 128 1.76 2.27 -3.99
CA GLY A 128 1.58 0.82 -3.90
C GLY A 128 0.10 0.44 -3.77
N MET A 129 -0.30 -0.66 -4.41
CA MET A 129 -1.63 -1.23 -4.24
C MET A 129 -1.54 -2.74 -4.05
N GLY A 130 -2.26 -3.27 -3.07
CA GLY A 130 -2.24 -4.70 -2.78
C GLY A 130 -3.44 -5.16 -1.96
N ASN A 131 -3.66 -6.46 -1.94
CA ASN A 131 -4.79 -7.08 -1.23
C ASN A 131 -4.59 -6.96 0.28
N HIS A 132 -5.65 -6.53 0.98
CA HIS A 132 -5.63 -6.44 2.43
C HIS A 132 -5.27 -7.78 3.07
N GLY A 133 -4.29 -7.76 3.98
CA GLY A 133 -3.79 -8.94 4.68
C GLY A 133 -2.81 -9.83 3.91
N ARG A 134 -2.54 -9.56 2.63
CA ARG A 134 -1.51 -10.28 1.84
C ARG A 134 -0.21 -9.51 1.71
N ALA A 135 -0.29 -8.19 1.48
CA ALA A 135 0.91 -7.35 1.41
C ALA A 135 1.58 -7.22 2.78
N GLN A 136 2.90 -7.42 2.82
CA GLN A 136 3.70 -7.26 4.05
C GLN A 136 3.90 -5.79 4.42
N LYS A 137 4.12 -5.53 5.71
CA LYS A 137 4.35 -4.18 6.24
C LYS A 137 5.53 -3.45 5.56
N LEU A 138 6.59 -4.16 5.19
CA LEU A 138 7.75 -3.57 4.51
C LEU A 138 7.37 -2.97 3.15
N LEU A 139 6.54 -3.67 2.38
CA LEU A 139 6.06 -3.20 1.08
C LEU A 139 5.21 -1.92 1.20
N VAL A 140 4.35 -1.87 2.22
CA VAL A 140 3.54 -0.68 2.53
C VAL A 140 4.45 0.51 2.86
N GLN A 141 5.47 0.30 3.68
CA GLN A 141 6.36 1.36 4.17
C GLN A 141 7.36 1.86 3.13
N CYS A 142 7.69 1.07 2.10
CA CYS A 142 8.60 1.49 1.06
C CYS A 142 7.94 2.37 -0.02
N CYS A 143 6.61 2.45 -0.07
CA CYS A 143 5.87 3.30 -1.00
C CYS A 143 5.70 4.74 -0.45
N ASN A 144 5.40 5.71 -1.32
CA ASN A 144 4.99 7.05 -0.89
C ASN A 144 3.56 7.05 -0.34
N GLN A 145 2.68 6.29 -0.99
CA GLN A 145 1.31 6.03 -0.60
C GLN A 145 0.99 4.56 -0.83
N PHE A 146 0.08 3.99 -0.04
CA PHE A 146 -0.40 2.62 -0.24
C PHE A 146 -1.93 2.57 -0.14
N SER A 147 -2.58 1.87 -1.07
CA SER A 147 -4.02 1.62 -1.05
C SER A 147 -4.33 0.13 -1.04
N TRP A 148 -5.40 -0.23 -0.34
CA TRP A 148 -5.81 -1.62 -0.17
C TRP A 148 -6.87 -2.03 -1.20
N LEU A 149 -6.68 -3.19 -1.81
CA LEU A 149 -7.62 -3.82 -2.73
C LEU A 149 -8.50 -4.83 -1.99
N GLY A 150 -9.74 -4.98 -2.45
CA GLY A 150 -10.72 -5.93 -1.91
C GLY A 150 -11.44 -5.48 -0.64
N LEU A 151 -11.13 -4.29 -0.11
CA LEU A 151 -12.04 -3.57 0.79
C LEU A 151 -13.07 -2.87 -0.11
N GLY A 152 -14.38 -3.05 0.15
CA GLY A 152 -15.42 -2.27 -0.55
C GLY A 152 -15.26 -0.76 -0.34
N ASP A 153 -16.15 0.07 -0.88
CA ASP A 153 -16.10 1.55 -0.98
C ASP A 153 -15.86 2.37 0.33
N GLN A 154 -15.47 1.73 1.42
CA GLN A 154 -15.20 2.29 2.75
C GLN A 154 -13.71 2.48 3.06
N ALA A 155 -12.83 2.62 2.06
CA ALA A 155 -11.39 2.76 2.32
C ALA A 155 -10.72 3.89 1.51
N THR A 156 -11.32 5.08 1.55
CA THR A 156 -10.55 6.31 1.35
C THR A 156 -10.12 6.84 2.72
N ASP A 157 -8.80 6.93 2.86
CA ASP A 157 -8.04 7.64 3.88
C ASP A 157 -7.94 7.01 5.29
N LYS A 158 -6.67 6.71 5.61
CA LYS A 158 -6.09 6.34 6.91
C LYS A 158 -6.41 4.92 7.39
N GLU A 159 -5.42 4.03 7.28
CA GLU A 159 -4.75 3.51 8.48
C GLU A 159 -3.50 2.71 8.15
N CYS A 160 -2.40 3.10 8.82
CA CYS A 160 -1.15 2.37 8.88
C CYS A 160 -1.12 1.60 10.21
N SER A 161 -1.94 0.57 10.41
CA SER A 161 -1.70 -0.45 11.44
C SER A 161 -2.60 -1.66 11.21
N GLY A 162 -2.05 -2.88 11.23
CA GLY A 162 -2.78 -4.14 11.06
C GLY A 162 -3.68 -4.50 12.24
N ILE A 163 -4.34 -3.53 12.87
CA ILE A 163 -5.31 -3.71 13.93
C ILE A 163 -6.64 -3.16 13.40
N PRO A 164 -7.73 -3.93 13.41
CA PRO A 164 -9.02 -3.43 12.95
C PRO A 164 -9.40 -2.16 13.72
N GLU A 165 -9.84 -1.11 13.01
CA GLU A 165 -10.20 0.18 13.60
C GLU A 165 -11.28 0.03 14.70
N ALA A 166 -12.18 -0.94 14.56
CA ALA A 166 -13.14 -1.32 15.61
C ALA A 166 -12.45 -1.72 16.94
N THR A 167 -11.28 -2.36 16.87
CA THR A 167 -10.47 -2.72 18.03
C THR A 167 -9.82 -1.48 18.63
N VAL A 168 -9.26 -0.59 17.79
CA VAL A 168 -8.67 0.69 18.23
C VAL A 168 -9.72 1.54 18.95
N ASN A 169 -10.91 1.69 18.38
CA ASN A 169 -12.03 2.43 18.95
C ASN A 169 -12.53 1.85 20.27
N ARG A 170 -12.50 0.52 20.43
CA ARG A 170 -12.81 -0.13 21.72
C ARG A 170 -11.78 0.19 22.79
N ILE A 171 -10.49 0.25 22.45
CA ILE A 171 -9.43 0.64 23.38
C ILE A 171 -9.59 2.10 23.77
N LEU A 172 -9.88 2.99 22.82
CA LEU A 172 -10.09 4.42 23.06
C LEU A 172 -11.26 4.66 24.02
N LYS A 173 -12.43 4.06 23.76
CA LYS A 173 -13.58 4.15 24.68
C LYS A 173 -13.27 3.62 26.08
N ALA A 174 -12.52 2.52 26.17
CA ALA A 174 -12.12 1.97 27.45
C ALA A 174 -11.17 2.89 28.21
N TYR A 175 -10.25 3.56 27.50
CA TYR A 175 -9.29 4.52 28.05
C TYR A 175 -9.98 5.82 28.50
N GLU A 176 -10.93 6.34 27.73
CA GLU A 176 -11.68 7.55 28.07
C GLU A 176 -12.49 7.39 29.35
N GLY A 177 -13.08 6.22 29.57
CA GLY A 177 -13.86 5.91 30.76
C GLY A 177 -13.04 5.54 32.00
N MET A 178 -11.70 5.61 31.97
CA MET A 178 -10.83 5.33 33.13
C MET A 178 -10.45 6.59 33.89
N GLU A 179 -10.28 6.43 35.20
CA GLU A 179 -9.61 7.42 36.04
C GLU A 179 -8.13 7.46 35.66
N LYS A 180 -7.67 8.66 35.29
CA LYS A 180 -6.31 8.93 34.83
C LYS A 180 -5.52 9.52 35.99
N SER A 181 -4.25 9.16 36.11
CA SER A 181 -3.32 9.85 37.02
C SER A 181 -3.06 11.29 36.54
N ASP A 182 -2.42 12.12 37.37
CA ASP A 182 -2.13 13.54 37.09
C ASP A 182 -1.45 13.80 35.73
N ASN A 183 -0.72 12.81 35.21
CA ASN A 183 -0.01 12.87 33.93
C ASN A 183 -0.80 12.28 32.73
N GLY A 184 -2.10 12.01 32.89
CA GLY A 184 -2.93 11.37 31.87
C GLY A 184 -2.62 9.89 31.63
N ALA A 185 -1.78 9.27 32.46
CA ALA A 185 -1.40 7.87 32.29
C ALA A 185 -2.43 6.91 32.92
N VAL A 186 -2.54 5.73 32.32
CA VAL A 186 -3.43 4.64 32.73
C VAL A 186 -2.65 3.33 32.74
N SER A 187 -2.98 2.41 33.64
CA SER A 187 -2.35 1.08 33.67
C SER A 187 -2.72 0.24 32.45
N VAL A 188 -1.71 -0.28 31.74
CA VAL A 188 -1.86 -1.19 30.59
C VAL A 188 -2.64 -2.45 30.96
N GLY A 189 -2.44 -2.95 32.19
CA GLY A 189 -3.14 -4.13 32.71
C GLY A 189 -4.63 -3.89 32.89
N GLN A 190 -5.01 -2.75 33.49
CA GLN A 190 -6.40 -2.37 33.65
C GLN A 190 -7.06 -2.11 32.29
N LEU A 191 -6.36 -1.43 31.38
CA LEU A 191 -6.87 -1.12 30.04
C LEU A 191 -7.18 -2.38 29.23
N LYS A 192 -6.36 -3.43 29.38
CA LYS A 192 -6.64 -4.74 28.79
C LYS A 192 -7.95 -5.34 29.31
N VAL A 193 -8.17 -5.29 30.62
CA VAL A 193 -9.36 -5.87 31.26
C VAL A 193 -10.62 -5.14 30.80
N LYS A 194 -10.61 -3.80 30.78
CA LYS A 194 -11.78 -2.99 30.43
C LYS A 194 -12.11 -2.98 28.95
N SER A 195 -11.10 -3.05 28.07
CA SER A 195 -11.32 -3.12 26.61
C SER A 195 -11.87 -4.48 26.15
N ASN A 196 -11.75 -5.51 27.00
CA ASN A 196 -12.22 -6.88 26.77
C ASN A 196 -11.77 -7.44 25.42
N ILE A 197 -10.48 -7.28 25.11
CA ILE A 197 -9.89 -7.69 23.83
C ILE A 197 -9.27 -9.08 23.98
N ALA A 198 -9.76 -10.02 23.16
CA ALA A 198 -9.18 -11.35 23.06
C ALA A 198 -7.82 -11.27 22.32
N LEU A 199 -6.73 -11.46 23.05
CA LEU A 199 -5.38 -11.56 22.49
C LEU A 199 -5.02 -13.02 22.24
N SER A 200 -4.25 -13.29 21.19
CA SER A 200 -3.67 -14.63 20.95
C SER A 200 -2.68 -14.98 22.07
N LYS A 201 -2.46 -16.28 22.31
CA LYS A 201 -1.64 -16.81 23.44
C LYS A 201 -0.20 -16.25 23.51
N SER A 202 0.31 -15.65 22.42
CA SER A 202 1.66 -15.08 22.31
C SER A 202 1.70 -13.55 22.16
N ALA A 203 0.56 -12.87 22.02
CA ALA A 203 0.51 -11.43 21.77
C ALA A 203 0.46 -10.60 23.08
N LYS A 204 1.42 -9.68 23.24
CA LYS A 204 1.46 -8.72 24.36
C LYS A 204 0.57 -7.51 24.05
N PHE A 205 -0.29 -7.13 25.00
CA PHE A 205 -1.19 -5.97 24.86
C PHE A 205 -0.44 -4.65 24.69
N SER A 206 0.71 -4.48 25.36
CA SER A 206 1.58 -3.33 25.15
C SER A 206 2.07 -3.21 23.71
N LYS A 207 2.47 -4.33 23.09
CA LYS A 207 2.85 -4.35 21.67
C LYS A 207 1.70 -3.96 20.75
N LEU A 208 0.46 -4.36 21.09
CA LEU A 208 -0.75 -3.96 20.37
C LEU A 208 -0.97 -2.44 20.47
N LEU A 209 -0.87 -1.87 21.68
CA LEU A 209 -1.00 -0.42 21.90
C LEU A 209 0.06 0.39 21.14
N ALA A 210 1.32 -0.05 21.14
CA ALA A 210 2.38 0.60 20.36
C ALA A 210 2.14 0.50 18.84
N GLN A 211 1.47 -0.56 18.39
CA GLN A 211 1.16 -0.78 16.98
C GLN A 211 0.00 0.09 16.48
N THR A 212 -0.91 0.55 17.35
CA THR A 212 -1.99 1.46 16.94
C THR A 212 -1.49 2.86 16.61
N GLY A 213 -0.31 3.25 17.09
CA GLY A 213 0.25 4.61 16.90
C GLY A 213 -0.52 5.72 17.61
N ARG A 214 -1.57 5.40 18.37
CA ARG A 214 -2.41 6.35 19.13
C ARG A 214 -2.01 6.46 20.61
N PHE A 215 -1.14 5.57 21.07
CA PHE A 215 -0.79 5.42 22.48
C PHE A 215 0.72 5.41 22.68
N GLU A 216 1.17 6.10 23.71
CA GLU A 216 2.56 6.13 24.16
C GLU A 216 2.72 5.27 25.42
N LEU A 217 3.66 4.33 25.40
CA LEU A 217 3.96 3.45 26.54
C LEU A 217 4.99 4.09 27.47
N LEU A 218 4.73 4.03 28.76
CA LEU A 218 5.55 4.60 29.83
C LEU A 218 5.95 3.50 30.83
N GLU A 219 6.97 3.80 31.65
CA GLU A 219 7.42 2.95 32.78
C GLU A 219 7.53 1.46 32.41
N ASN A 220 8.43 1.13 31.48
CA ASN A 220 8.68 -0.25 31.04
C ASN A 220 7.43 -0.99 30.50
N ASN A 221 6.55 -0.27 29.79
CA ASN A 221 5.31 -0.79 29.19
C ASN A 221 4.21 -1.17 30.20
N THR A 222 4.27 -0.64 31.42
CA THR A 222 3.24 -0.87 32.45
C THR A 222 2.16 0.21 32.43
N LEU A 223 2.51 1.42 31.98
CA LEU A 223 1.60 2.56 31.83
C LEU A 223 1.45 2.94 30.36
N VAL A 224 0.31 3.55 30.04
CA VAL A 224 -0.01 4.05 28.71
C VAL A 224 -0.77 5.36 28.78
N ARG A 225 -0.47 6.29 27.88
CA ARG A 225 -1.24 7.52 27.66
C ARG A 225 -1.57 7.71 26.19
N LEU A 226 -2.54 8.58 25.87
CA LEU A 226 -2.76 9.01 24.49
C LEU A 226 -1.55 9.77 23.98
N SER A 227 -1.10 9.43 22.77
CA SER A 227 -0.14 10.26 22.04
C SER A 227 -0.85 11.56 21.65
N ALA A 228 -0.21 12.69 21.93
CA ALA A 228 -0.64 13.99 21.42
C ALA A 228 -0.51 14.06 19.89
#